data_AF-A0A151RWE9-F1
#
_entry.id   AF-A0A151RWE9-F1
#
_cell.length_a   1.000
_cell.length_b   1.000
_cell.length_c   1.000
_cell.angle_alpha   90.00
_cell.angle_beta   90.00
_cell.angle_gamma   90.00
#
_symmetry.space_group_name_H-M   'P 1'
#
loop_
_entity.id
_entity.type
_entity.pdbx_description
1 polymer ?
#
loop_
_entity_poly.entity_id
_entity_poly.type
_entity_poly.pdbx_seq_one_letter_code
_entity_poly.pdbx_strand_id
1 'polypeptide(L)'
;MARTKTASHTHEIPARKKRKGQASSDPPPSDSESDEQETPQAAAAIRLDRQRFLTKSKQQRYLELEPRQIVTERRVELNAGESDEFNNEIKRRKWTKLATPEKKYSEEIIREFYANALPLQNRDQTRKSWVRGTQVYYHRDAINDFLGNPYSLGGDGRDGYGRLKNACSFKADEVAERLCLPGCTYTLGASGKPVKILRKNLNTLARIWQNFLYCNVFPTMHISDLTMPRATLLYSIMNKTGVDVATIISNEIHRVVLSTPSPTGVSKPLGFPGLIMGLCRAARATVPSHLSKTIRPPINASYIKTHCKNAQQGSTSQPGSQRHGQASSSSQVASSAFLAAHFHHIEQQNLANHLALMSINTSLYHAHQQQFYGGPLFQWPSPETFQQQFQWPGDSPNFPGEEEQFEQEEEAENEDGGEDD
;
A
#
# COMPACT_ATOMS: atom_id res chain seq x y z
N MET A 1 -54.54 -40.05 -42.18
CA MET A 1 -55.77 -40.67 -41.61
C MET A 1 -55.43 -42.13 -41.37
N ALA A 2 -55.58 -42.78 -40.20
CA ALA A 2 -56.07 -42.42 -38.85
C ALA A 2 -55.02 -42.93 -37.80
N ARG A 3 -54.83 -42.38 -36.58
CA ARG A 3 -55.62 -42.53 -35.32
C ARG A 3 -56.13 -43.97 -35.10
N THR A 4 -55.99 -44.64 -33.94
CA THR A 4 -55.43 -44.36 -32.58
C THR A 4 -55.28 -45.72 -31.84
N LYS A 5 -54.39 -45.94 -30.86
CA LYS A 5 -54.56 -45.76 -29.39
C LYS A 5 -53.25 -46.23 -28.69
N THR A 6 -52.54 -45.43 -27.88
CA THR A 6 -52.59 -45.31 -26.38
C THR A 6 -52.42 -46.64 -25.61
N ALA A 7 -51.58 -46.80 -24.57
CA ALA A 7 -50.86 -45.83 -23.72
C ALA A 7 -49.52 -46.40 -23.15
N SER A 8 -48.78 -45.63 -22.33
CA SER A 8 -47.46 -45.97 -21.76
C SER A 8 -47.31 -45.44 -20.32
N HIS A 9 -46.48 -46.15 -19.52
CA HIS A 9 -45.82 -45.86 -18.20
C HIS A 9 -45.94 -47.09 -17.28
N THR A 10 -45.00 -47.48 -16.38
CA THR A 10 -43.94 -46.79 -15.60
C THR A 10 -42.76 -47.73 -15.20
N HIS A 11 -41.61 -47.13 -14.82
CA HIS A 11 -40.62 -47.51 -13.78
C HIS A 11 -39.73 -48.81 -13.75
N GLU A 12 -38.46 -48.56 -13.36
CA GLU A 12 -37.60 -49.27 -12.37
C GLU A 12 -36.49 -50.33 -12.68
N ILE A 13 -35.62 -50.46 -11.67
CA ILE A 13 -34.20 -50.90 -11.62
C ILE A 13 -34.09 -52.37 -11.16
N PRO A 14 -33.14 -53.22 -11.65
CA PRO A 14 -32.05 -53.73 -10.78
C PRO A 14 -30.72 -54.14 -11.47
N ALA A 15 -29.78 -54.64 -10.67
CA ALA A 15 -28.33 -54.71 -10.97
C ALA A 15 -27.75 -56.13 -11.26
N ARG A 16 -26.44 -56.12 -11.58
CA ARG A 16 -25.41 -57.15 -11.30
C ARG A 16 -25.31 -58.38 -12.24
N LYS A 17 -24.10 -58.59 -12.81
CA LYS A 17 -23.56 -59.93 -13.16
C LYS A 17 -22.02 -59.94 -13.24
N LYS A 18 -21.40 -60.97 -12.65
CA LYS A 18 -19.94 -61.28 -12.67
C LYS A 18 -19.58 -62.24 -13.83
N ARG A 19 -18.33 -62.20 -14.31
CA ARG A 19 -17.54 -63.33 -14.86
C ARG A 19 -16.11 -62.84 -15.22
N LYS A 20 -15.04 -63.64 -15.29
CA LYS A 20 -14.51 -64.79 -14.50
C LYS A 20 -13.08 -65.09 -15.01
N GLY A 21 -12.13 -65.45 -14.14
CA GLY A 21 -10.77 -65.92 -14.48
C GLY A 21 -9.87 -65.78 -13.26
N GLN A 22 -9.68 -66.80 -12.41
CA GLN A 22 -8.96 -68.08 -12.56
C GLN A 22 -7.46 -67.90 -12.25
N ALA A 23 -6.94 -68.73 -11.32
CA ALA A 23 -5.79 -68.43 -10.48
C ALA A 23 -4.64 -69.46 -10.61
N SER A 24 -3.46 -69.09 -10.10
CA SER A 24 -2.33 -70.00 -9.82
C SER A 24 -1.63 -69.59 -8.52
N SER A 25 -1.12 -70.60 -7.81
CA SER A 25 -0.33 -70.55 -6.55
C SER A 25 1.17 -70.30 -6.77
N ASP A 26 1.99 -69.91 -5.78
CA ASP A 26 1.67 -69.33 -4.45
C ASP A 26 2.61 -68.17 -4.01
N PRO A 27 3.54 -68.26 -3.02
CA PRO A 27 3.47 -67.27 -1.93
C PRO A 27 4.54 -66.16 -2.02
N PRO A 28 4.31 -65.01 -1.35
CA PRO A 28 5.17 -63.84 -1.47
C PRO A 28 6.35 -63.85 -0.49
N PRO A 29 7.45 -63.14 -0.85
CA PRO A 29 8.19 -62.40 0.16
C PRO A 29 8.58 -60.97 -0.27
N SER A 30 8.37 -60.04 0.66
CA SER A 30 9.06 -58.75 0.83
C SER A 30 9.01 -57.72 -0.30
N ASP A 31 8.28 -56.63 -0.04
CA ASP A 31 8.40 -55.38 -0.77
C ASP A 31 9.84 -54.82 -0.70
N SER A 32 10.26 -54.21 -1.79
CA SER A 32 11.43 -53.31 -1.88
C SER A 32 11.22 -52.42 -3.11
N GLU A 33 10.28 -51.49 -2.99
CA GLU A 33 10.10 -50.43 -3.99
C GLU A 33 11.35 -49.54 -4.02
N SER A 34 12.11 -49.65 -5.12
CA SER A 34 13.20 -48.73 -5.42
C SER A 34 12.61 -47.42 -5.93
N ASP A 35 12.49 -46.46 -5.01
CA ASP A 35 11.98 -45.10 -5.22
C ASP A 35 12.80 -44.36 -6.30
N GLU A 36 12.26 -44.23 -7.52
CA GLU A 36 12.86 -43.42 -8.59
C GLU A 36 12.71 -41.94 -8.25
N GLN A 37 13.71 -41.40 -7.53
CA GLN A 37 13.80 -39.98 -7.23
C GLN A 37 13.96 -39.15 -8.51
N GLU A 38 12.85 -38.59 -9.01
CA GLU A 38 12.88 -37.45 -9.92
C GLU A 38 13.71 -36.33 -9.28
N THR A 39 14.90 -36.10 -9.83
CA THR A 39 15.82 -35.10 -9.32
C THR A 39 15.30 -33.71 -9.71
N PRO A 40 15.14 -32.77 -8.76
CA PRO A 40 14.71 -31.41 -9.10
C PRO A 40 15.70 -30.78 -10.08
N GLN A 41 15.20 -30.43 -11.27
CA GLN A 41 16.01 -29.96 -12.39
C GLN A 41 16.87 -28.76 -11.96
N ALA A 42 18.18 -28.98 -11.84
CA ALA A 42 19.08 -27.99 -11.26
C ALA A 42 19.05 -26.68 -12.05
N ALA A 43 18.59 -25.60 -11.42
CA ALA A 43 18.51 -24.28 -12.03
C ALA A 43 19.88 -23.91 -12.64
N ALA A 44 19.91 -23.71 -13.96
CA ALA A 44 21.14 -23.56 -14.73
C ALA A 44 22.06 -22.50 -14.08
N ALA A 45 23.26 -22.91 -13.67
CA ALA A 45 24.09 -22.13 -12.78
C ALA A 45 24.49 -20.78 -13.41
N ILE A 46 23.82 -19.70 -13.00
CA ILE A 46 23.99 -18.36 -13.57
C ILE A 46 25.48 -17.98 -13.61
N ARG A 47 25.97 -17.72 -14.84
CA ARG A 47 27.32 -17.20 -15.07
C ARG A 47 27.39 -15.77 -14.55
N LEU A 48 28.33 -15.52 -13.63
CA LEU A 48 28.49 -14.22 -12.99
C LEU A 48 28.98 -13.17 -13.98
N ASP A 49 28.16 -12.15 -14.26
CA ASP A 49 28.61 -10.93 -14.90
C ASP A 49 29.36 -10.07 -13.88
N ARG A 50 30.69 -10.19 -13.89
CA ARG A 50 31.60 -9.46 -12.99
C ARG A 50 31.71 -7.97 -13.30
N GLN A 51 31.24 -7.49 -14.46
CA GLN A 51 31.23 -6.05 -14.76
C GLN A 51 30.06 -5.35 -14.04
N ARG A 52 28.95 -6.08 -13.87
CA ARG A 52 27.72 -5.58 -13.24
C ARG A 52 27.54 -6.00 -11.80
N PHE A 53 27.94 -7.22 -11.41
CA PHE A 53 27.59 -7.81 -10.11
C PHE A 53 28.80 -8.33 -9.34
N LEU A 54 28.83 -8.04 -8.03
CA LEU A 54 29.91 -8.50 -7.14
C LEU A 54 29.83 -9.99 -6.82
N THR A 55 28.62 -10.56 -6.74
CA THR A 55 28.40 -11.99 -6.41
C THR A 55 27.20 -12.55 -7.16
N LYS A 56 27.09 -13.89 -7.26
CA LYS A 56 25.91 -14.56 -7.85
C LYS A 56 24.61 -14.18 -7.14
N SER A 57 24.63 -13.99 -5.82
CA SER A 57 23.47 -13.52 -5.06
C SER A 57 23.02 -12.11 -5.49
N LYS A 58 23.96 -11.22 -5.84
CA LYS A 58 23.60 -9.90 -6.42
C LYS A 58 22.94 -10.02 -7.79
N GLN A 59 23.43 -10.92 -8.63
CA GLN A 59 22.83 -11.16 -9.95
C GLN A 59 21.46 -11.83 -9.86
N GLN A 60 21.28 -12.79 -8.93
CA GLN A 60 19.96 -13.36 -8.64
C GLN A 60 19.00 -12.27 -8.15
N ARG A 61 19.46 -11.41 -7.24
CA ARG A 61 18.69 -10.27 -6.75
C ARG A 61 18.28 -9.32 -7.88
N TYR A 62 19.11 -9.10 -8.90
CA TYR A 62 18.70 -8.28 -10.06
C TYR A 62 17.49 -8.86 -10.79
N LEU A 63 17.41 -10.18 -10.94
CA LEU A 63 16.27 -10.88 -11.55
C LEU A 63 15.01 -10.76 -10.66
N GLU A 64 15.14 -10.92 -9.33
CA GLU A 64 14.03 -10.68 -8.37
C GLU A 64 13.45 -9.25 -8.41
N LEU A 65 14.23 -8.28 -8.91
CA LEU A 65 13.82 -6.89 -9.04
C LEU A 65 13.19 -6.57 -10.41
N GLU A 66 13.22 -7.49 -11.37
CA GLU A 66 12.60 -7.32 -12.69
C GLU A 66 11.09 -6.99 -12.62
N PRO A 67 10.23 -7.76 -11.92
CA PRO A 67 8.79 -7.49 -11.87
C PRO A 67 8.41 -6.26 -11.03
N ARG A 68 9.37 -5.58 -10.41
CA ARG A 68 9.09 -4.40 -9.58
C ARG A 68 8.96 -3.14 -10.45
N GLN A 69 7.86 -2.43 -10.26
CA GLN A 69 7.64 -1.14 -10.90
C GLN A 69 8.71 -0.12 -10.44
N ILE A 70 9.25 0.64 -11.40
CA ILE A 70 10.09 1.81 -11.14
C ILE A 70 9.19 3.05 -11.05
N VAL A 71 9.30 3.81 -9.96
CA VAL A 71 8.53 5.02 -9.70
C VAL A 71 9.45 6.23 -9.78
N THR A 72 9.24 7.04 -10.81
CA THR A 72 10.12 8.17 -11.15
C THR A 72 9.76 9.45 -10.41
N GLU A 73 10.76 10.28 -10.10
CA GLU A 73 10.55 11.64 -9.61
C GLU A 73 9.81 12.54 -10.62
N ARG A 74 9.51 13.78 -10.20
CA ARG A 74 9.05 14.86 -11.08
C ARG A 74 9.92 16.10 -10.89
N ARG A 75 10.35 16.71 -12.00
CA ARG A 75 10.98 18.05 -11.95
C ARG A 75 9.94 19.10 -11.53
N VAL A 76 10.37 20.19 -10.92
CA VAL A 76 9.55 21.39 -10.73
C VAL A 76 9.87 22.36 -11.86
N GLU A 77 8.85 22.76 -12.61
CA GLU A 77 8.98 23.68 -13.76
C GLU A 77 7.85 24.70 -13.64
N LEU A 78 8.14 25.80 -12.94
CA LEU A 78 7.19 26.87 -12.58
C LEU A 78 7.77 28.23 -12.99
N ASN A 79 6.92 29.11 -13.52
CA ASN A 79 7.28 30.47 -13.89
C ASN A 79 7.36 31.39 -12.65
N ALA A 80 7.91 32.59 -12.82
CA ALA A 80 7.85 33.62 -11.78
C ALA A 80 6.38 33.99 -11.49
N GLY A 81 6.00 34.12 -10.21
CA GLY A 81 4.61 34.34 -9.78
C GLY A 81 3.81 33.04 -9.59
N GLU A 82 4.27 31.90 -10.12
CA GLU A 82 3.56 30.63 -9.96
C GLU A 82 3.96 29.92 -8.65
N SER A 83 3.05 29.94 -7.67
CA SER A 83 3.24 29.26 -6.37
C SER A 83 4.51 29.72 -5.62
N ASP A 84 4.73 31.03 -5.55
CA ASP A 84 5.97 31.62 -5.03
C ASP A 84 6.36 31.13 -3.61
N GLU A 85 5.42 30.91 -2.68
CA GLU A 85 5.76 30.39 -1.35
C GLU A 85 6.43 29.01 -1.43
N PHE A 86 6.00 28.14 -2.35
CA PHE A 86 6.60 26.83 -2.60
C PHE A 86 7.98 26.97 -3.26
N ASN A 87 8.09 27.77 -4.32
CA ASN A 87 9.35 27.99 -5.04
C ASN A 87 10.42 28.66 -4.18
N ASN A 88 10.06 29.70 -3.42
CA ASN A 88 10.97 30.42 -2.55
C ASN A 88 11.46 29.55 -1.39
N GLU A 89 10.62 28.65 -0.88
CA GLU A 89 11.01 27.70 0.15
C GLU A 89 11.90 26.56 -0.38
N ILE A 90 11.70 26.07 -1.62
CA ILE A 90 12.67 25.19 -2.29
C ILE A 90 14.04 25.88 -2.38
N LYS A 91 14.08 27.14 -2.83
CA LYS A 91 15.32 27.93 -2.91
C LYS A 91 15.96 28.12 -1.53
N ARG A 92 15.19 28.52 -0.51
CA ARG A 92 15.65 28.75 0.87
C ARG A 92 16.27 27.50 1.49
N ARG A 93 15.70 26.32 1.21
CA ARG A 93 16.22 25.02 1.66
C ARG A 93 17.37 24.47 0.79
N LYS A 94 17.77 25.18 -0.27
CA LYS A 94 18.70 24.73 -1.31
C LYS A 94 18.26 23.41 -1.99
N TRP A 95 16.96 23.15 -2.05
CA TRP A 95 16.38 21.92 -2.63
C TRP A 95 16.28 21.97 -4.16
N THR A 96 16.92 22.93 -4.83
CA THR A 96 16.88 23.08 -6.29
C THR A 96 17.25 21.79 -7.02
N LYS A 97 18.33 21.10 -6.62
CA LYS A 97 18.75 19.85 -7.27
C LYS A 97 17.78 18.69 -7.01
N LEU A 98 17.15 18.65 -5.83
CA LEU A 98 16.08 17.71 -5.51
C LEU A 98 14.81 17.98 -6.34
N ALA A 99 14.57 19.24 -6.70
CA ALA A 99 13.50 19.67 -7.57
C ALA A 99 13.83 19.53 -9.07
N THR A 100 15.08 19.27 -9.44
CA THR A 100 15.52 19.05 -10.83
C THR A 100 16.35 17.76 -10.99
N PRO A 101 15.79 16.58 -10.68
CA PRO A 101 16.47 15.30 -10.88
C PRO A 101 16.76 15.03 -12.37
N GLU A 102 17.66 14.07 -12.64
CA GLU A 102 18.02 13.66 -14.01
C GLU A 102 16.78 13.29 -14.82
N LYS A 103 16.57 13.96 -15.96
CA LYS A 103 15.36 13.79 -16.78
C LYS A 103 15.23 12.39 -17.39
N LYS A 104 16.35 11.71 -17.63
CA LYS A 104 16.40 10.38 -18.28
C LYS A 104 17.11 9.37 -17.39
N TYR A 105 16.70 8.10 -17.49
CA TYR A 105 17.28 7.00 -16.72
C TYR A 105 17.35 5.70 -17.53
N SER A 106 18.15 4.74 -17.05
CA SER A 106 18.21 3.37 -17.55
C SER A 106 17.66 2.43 -16.49
N GLU A 107 16.61 1.67 -16.80
CA GLU A 107 16.04 0.71 -15.84
C GLU A 107 17.05 -0.35 -15.39
N GLU A 108 17.97 -0.75 -16.27
CA GLU A 108 19.06 -1.66 -15.94
C GLU A 108 19.95 -1.09 -14.83
N ILE A 109 20.32 0.19 -14.90
CA ILE A 109 21.16 0.83 -13.88
C ILE A 109 20.39 0.93 -12.56
N ILE A 110 19.08 1.19 -12.58
CA ILE A 110 18.27 1.26 -11.36
C ILE A 110 18.18 -0.12 -10.69
N ARG A 111 17.88 -1.18 -11.46
CA ARG A 111 17.84 -2.55 -10.94
C ARG A 111 19.22 -3.02 -10.47
N GLU A 112 20.29 -2.70 -11.21
CA GLU A 112 21.69 -3.00 -10.86
C GLU A 112 22.11 -2.30 -9.56
N PHE A 113 21.80 -1.01 -9.43
CA PHE A 113 22.03 -0.24 -8.21
C PHE A 113 21.30 -0.86 -7.01
N TYR A 114 20.00 -1.16 -7.11
CA TYR A 114 19.25 -1.73 -6.00
C TYR A 114 19.69 -3.15 -5.64
N ALA A 115 20.09 -3.96 -6.62
CA ALA A 115 20.62 -5.29 -6.38
C ALA A 115 21.99 -5.24 -5.67
N ASN A 116 22.93 -4.44 -6.19
CA ASN A 116 24.25 -4.30 -5.60
C ASN A 116 24.26 -3.52 -4.27
N ALA A 117 23.19 -2.78 -3.94
CA ALA A 117 23.04 -2.10 -2.66
C ALA A 117 22.69 -3.01 -1.45
N LEU A 118 22.19 -4.24 -1.68
CA LEU A 118 21.80 -5.18 -0.61
C LEU A 118 23.01 -5.58 0.28
N PRO A 119 23.01 -5.33 1.60
CA PRO A 119 24.12 -5.75 2.46
C PRO A 119 24.45 -7.24 2.33
N LEU A 120 25.73 -7.59 2.20
CA LEU A 120 26.19 -8.99 2.25
C LEU A 120 26.27 -9.53 3.68
N GLN A 121 26.33 -8.62 4.67
CA GLN A 121 26.33 -8.92 6.09
C GLN A 121 25.28 -8.04 6.76
N ASN A 122 24.49 -8.60 7.69
CA ASN A 122 23.40 -7.88 8.35
C ASN A 122 23.83 -6.63 9.16
N ARG A 123 25.13 -6.48 9.43
CA ARG A 123 25.72 -5.32 10.13
C ARG A 123 26.30 -4.25 9.20
N ASP A 124 26.35 -4.47 7.88
CA ASP A 124 26.89 -3.49 6.93
C ASP A 124 25.90 -2.32 6.73
N GLN A 125 26.25 -1.18 7.32
CA GLN A 125 25.52 0.09 7.22
C GLN A 125 26.15 1.09 6.25
N THR A 126 27.13 0.68 5.42
CA THR A 126 27.90 1.59 4.56
C THR A 126 27.07 2.27 3.46
N ARG A 127 25.86 1.75 3.17
CA ARG A 127 24.90 2.27 2.19
C ARG A 127 25.60 2.68 0.89
N LYS A 128 26.23 1.69 0.26
CA LYS A 128 26.92 1.79 -1.03
C LYS A 128 26.34 0.76 -2.00
N SER A 129 26.50 1.02 -3.28
CA SER A 129 26.19 0.09 -4.36
C SER A 129 27.36 0.02 -5.34
N TRP A 130 27.43 -1.05 -6.11
CA TRP A 130 28.35 -1.19 -7.23
C TRP A 130 27.56 -1.00 -8.53
N VAL A 131 27.99 -0.10 -9.40
CA VAL A 131 27.35 0.16 -10.69
C VAL A 131 28.46 0.32 -11.72
N ARG A 132 28.45 -0.53 -12.77
CA ARG A 132 29.38 -0.49 -13.91
C ARG A 132 30.83 -0.18 -13.51
N GLY A 133 31.39 -1.02 -12.63
CA GLY A 133 32.78 -0.93 -12.16
C GLY A 133 33.07 0.11 -11.06
N THR A 134 32.06 0.82 -10.55
CA THR A 134 32.25 1.98 -9.67
C THR A 134 31.42 1.86 -8.38
N GLN A 135 31.94 2.34 -7.26
CA GLN A 135 31.19 2.46 -6.00
C GLN A 135 30.35 3.74 -5.98
N VAL A 136 29.04 3.60 -5.78
CA VAL A 136 28.06 4.68 -5.67
C VAL A 136 27.49 4.69 -4.26
N TYR A 137 27.75 5.75 -3.50
CA TYR A 137 27.27 5.89 -2.13
C TYR A 137 25.87 6.54 -2.08
N TYR A 138 25.04 6.07 -1.14
CA TYR A 138 23.71 6.58 -0.86
C TYR A 138 23.45 6.77 0.65
N HIS A 139 24.49 6.79 1.49
CA HIS A 139 24.38 7.29 2.87
C HIS A 139 24.04 8.79 2.90
N ARG A 140 23.74 9.27 4.12
CA ARG A 140 23.31 10.65 4.41
C ARG A 140 24.19 11.69 3.71
N ASP A 141 25.50 11.65 3.97
CA ASP A 141 26.42 12.70 3.51
C ASP A 141 26.64 12.68 2.00
N ALA A 142 26.86 11.52 1.38
CA ALA A 142 26.91 11.40 -0.09
C ALA A 142 25.67 11.98 -0.80
N ILE A 143 24.47 11.82 -0.23
CA ILE A 143 23.25 12.45 -0.77
C ILE A 143 23.22 13.95 -0.47
N ASN A 144 23.65 14.39 0.72
CA ASN A 144 23.71 15.79 1.09
C ASN A 144 24.68 16.58 0.19
N ASP A 145 25.89 16.06 -0.02
CA ASP A 145 26.90 16.60 -0.93
C ASP A 145 26.38 16.63 -2.36
N PHE A 146 25.81 15.51 -2.84
CA PHE A 146 25.20 15.47 -4.17
C PHE A 146 24.14 16.56 -4.34
N LEU A 147 23.27 16.77 -3.34
CA LEU A 147 22.22 17.79 -3.38
C LEU A 147 22.72 19.24 -3.21
N GLY A 148 24.02 19.47 -3.00
CA GLY A 148 24.61 20.80 -2.85
C GLY A 148 24.62 21.31 -1.41
N ASN A 149 24.78 20.42 -0.44
CA ASN A 149 24.79 20.69 0.99
C ASN A 149 23.56 21.51 1.48
N PRO A 150 22.33 20.96 1.32
CA PRO A 150 21.09 21.62 1.74
C PRO A 150 20.90 21.68 3.25
N TYR A 151 21.50 20.79 4.03
CA TYR A 151 21.39 20.79 5.48
C TYR A 151 22.67 20.33 6.18
N SER A 152 22.92 20.88 7.36
CA SER A 152 24.01 20.47 8.26
C SER A 152 23.39 20.11 9.60
N LEU A 153 23.68 18.90 10.09
CA LEU A 153 23.21 18.45 11.40
C LEU A 153 24.00 19.15 12.51
N GLY A 154 23.35 19.40 13.64
CA GLY A 154 24.02 19.84 14.87
C GLY A 154 24.72 18.66 15.56
N GLY A 155 25.44 18.95 16.66
CA GLY A 155 26.19 17.94 17.42
C GLY A 155 25.32 16.81 18.02
N ASP A 156 24.00 16.99 18.13
CA ASP A 156 23.07 15.94 18.57
C ASP A 156 22.64 14.97 17.45
N GLY A 157 23.09 15.20 16.21
CA GLY A 157 22.74 14.40 15.04
C GLY A 157 21.28 14.49 14.61
N ARG A 158 20.51 15.47 15.09
CA ARG A 158 19.06 15.60 14.81
C ARG A 158 18.74 16.92 14.09
N ASP A 159 17.82 16.83 13.15
CA ASP A 159 17.18 17.97 12.53
C ASP A 159 15.95 18.43 13.36
N GLY A 160 15.34 19.55 12.97
CA GLY A 160 14.15 20.06 13.66
C GLY A 160 12.93 19.15 13.49
N TYR A 161 12.76 18.53 12.32
CA TYR A 161 11.74 17.51 12.10
C TYR A 161 11.93 16.28 13.00
N GLY A 162 13.16 15.76 13.15
CA GLY A 162 13.47 14.64 14.04
C GLY A 162 13.19 14.95 15.50
N ARG A 163 13.43 16.19 15.94
CA ARG A 163 13.02 16.67 17.27
C ARG A 163 11.48 16.70 17.42
N LEU A 164 10.75 17.29 16.46
CA LEU A 164 9.28 17.34 16.50
C LEU A 164 8.61 15.96 16.43
N LYS A 165 9.16 15.05 15.62
CA LYS A 165 8.65 13.67 15.44
C LYS A 165 8.76 12.83 16.72
N ASN A 166 9.80 13.07 17.52
CA ASN A 166 10.10 12.29 18.71
C ASN A 166 9.76 13.03 20.02
N ALA A 167 9.09 14.20 19.94
CA ALA A 167 8.68 14.96 21.12
C ALA A 167 7.54 14.25 21.86
N CYS A 168 7.60 14.21 23.20
CA CYS A 168 6.55 13.61 24.03
C CYS A 168 5.20 14.34 23.87
N SER A 169 5.23 15.66 23.66
CA SER A 169 4.07 16.50 23.35
C SER A 169 3.94 16.73 21.84
N PHE A 170 3.49 15.71 21.11
CA PHE A 170 3.18 15.87 19.69
C PHE A 170 1.93 16.75 19.51
N LYS A 171 2.14 18.00 19.11
CA LYS A 171 1.09 19.00 18.89
C LYS A 171 0.34 18.77 17.57
N ALA A 172 -0.52 17.77 17.57
CA ALA A 172 -1.29 17.38 16.39
C ALA A 172 -2.23 18.51 15.89
N ASP A 173 -2.75 19.34 16.81
CA ASP A 173 -3.65 20.45 16.48
C ASP A 173 -2.95 21.58 15.71
N GLU A 174 -1.74 22.00 16.13
CA GLU A 174 -0.92 22.96 15.36
C GLU A 174 -0.60 22.42 13.94
N VAL A 175 -0.37 21.10 13.83
CA VAL A 175 -0.14 20.43 12.55
C VAL A 175 -1.42 20.43 11.70
N ALA A 176 -2.60 20.24 12.30
CA ALA A 176 -3.87 20.35 11.58
C ALA A 176 -4.14 21.80 11.14
N GLU A 177 -4.09 22.76 12.06
CA GLU A 177 -4.34 24.19 11.81
C GLU A 177 -3.51 24.73 10.64
N ARG A 178 -2.21 24.39 10.59
CA ARG A 178 -1.33 24.86 9.52
C ARG A 178 -1.56 24.19 8.16
N LEU A 179 -1.99 22.92 8.15
CA LEU A 179 -2.03 22.08 6.94
C LEU A 179 -3.44 21.92 6.35
N CYS A 180 -4.48 22.08 7.15
CA CYS A 180 -5.87 21.89 6.75
C CYS A 180 -6.51 23.15 6.19
N LEU A 181 -7.73 22.99 5.68
CA LEU A 181 -8.73 24.03 5.52
C LEU A 181 -9.34 24.40 6.89
N PRO A 182 -9.90 25.62 7.07
CA PRO A 182 -10.63 25.98 8.29
C PRO A 182 -11.69 24.95 8.66
N GLY A 183 -11.80 24.62 9.96
CA GLY A 183 -12.73 23.61 10.48
C GLY A 183 -12.37 22.15 10.17
N CYS A 184 -11.32 21.87 9.41
CA CYS A 184 -10.89 20.49 9.09
C CYS A 184 -9.70 20.05 9.95
N THR A 185 -9.68 18.78 10.37
CA THR A 185 -8.59 18.22 11.20
C THR A 185 -8.17 16.80 10.76
N TYR A 186 -7.31 16.14 11.55
CA TYR A 186 -6.88 14.75 11.41
C TYR A 186 -7.96 13.75 11.84
N THR A 187 -7.82 12.49 11.42
CA THR A 187 -8.62 11.36 11.92
C THR A 187 -7.96 10.71 13.12
N LEU A 188 -8.75 10.35 14.13
CA LEU A 188 -8.32 9.51 15.24
C LEU A 188 -8.34 8.02 14.85
N GLY A 189 -7.46 7.24 15.47
CA GLY A 189 -7.55 5.78 15.50
C GLY A 189 -8.32 5.29 16.73
N ALA A 190 -8.55 3.98 16.83
CA ALA A 190 -9.29 3.36 17.94
C ALA A 190 -8.75 3.69 19.35
N SER A 191 -7.45 4.03 19.47
CA SER A 191 -6.81 4.44 20.73
C SER A 191 -6.94 5.94 21.04
N GLY A 192 -7.80 6.68 20.33
CA GLY A 192 -7.95 8.13 20.47
C GLY A 192 -6.73 8.94 19.99
N LYS A 193 -5.76 8.30 19.33
CA LYS A 193 -4.53 8.95 18.85
C LYS A 193 -4.66 9.45 17.40
N PRO A 194 -4.06 10.59 17.03
CA PRO A 194 -4.02 11.07 15.64
C PRO A 194 -3.31 10.09 14.70
N VAL A 195 -3.93 9.74 13.57
CA VAL A 195 -3.39 8.74 12.60
C VAL A 195 -3.00 9.36 11.27
N LYS A 196 -3.89 10.16 10.67
CA LYS A 196 -3.70 10.77 9.34
C LYS A 196 -4.56 12.01 9.16
N ILE A 197 -4.14 12.91 8.27
CA ILE A 197 -4.99 13.97 7.72
C ILE A 197 -5.52 13.51 6.36
N LEU A 198 -6.83 13.59 6.17
CA LEU A 198 -7.46 13.23 4.89
C LEU A 198 -7.01 14.19 3.79
N ARG A 199 -6.70 13.68 2.60
CA ARG A 199 -6.17 14.52 1.51
C ARG A 199 -7.14 15.64 1.09
N LYS A 200 -8.45 15.42 1.20
CA LYS A 200 -9.50 16.43 0.92
C LYS A 200 -9.51 17.59 1.93
N ASN A 201 -8.98 17.38 3.13
CA ASN A 201 -8.94 18.37 4.21
C ASN A 201 -7.75 19.33 4.08
N LEU A 202 -6.71 18.97 3.31
CA LEU A 202 -5.48 19.77 3.19
C LEU A 202 -5.69 21.06 2.39
N ASN A 203 -5.13 22.18 2.83
CA ASN A 203 -5.12 23.41 2.04
C ASN A 203 -4.26 23.29 0.77
N THR A 204 -4.46 24.19 -0.19
CA THR A 204 -3.83 24.10 -1.53
C THR A 204 -2.30 24.06 -1.46
N LEU A 205 -1.66 24.84 -0.58
CA LEU A 205 -0.20 24.81 -0.40
C LEU A 205 0.29 23.48 0.19
N ALA A 206 -0.40 22.96 1.22
CA ALA A 206 -0.13 21.65 1.79
C ALA A 206 -0.28 20.53 0.72
N ARG A 207 -1.27 20.65 -0.19
CA ARG A 207 -1.43 19.73 -1.32
C ARG A 207 -0.27 19.83 -2.34
N ILE A 208 0.26 21.03 -2.63
CA ILE A 208 1.44 21.19 -3.50
C ILE A 208 2.66 20.50 -2.87
N TRP A 209 2.94 20.78 -1.59
CA TRP A 209 4.04 20.12 -0.87
C TRP A 209 3.87 18.61 -0.75
N GLN A 210 2.65 18.12 -0.51
CA GLN A 210 2.37 16.67 -0.48
C GLN A 210 2.73 16.01 -1.81
N ASN A 211 2.35 16.62 -2.94
CA ASN A 211 2.69 16.11 -4.28
C ASN A 211 4.21 16.09 -4.50
N PHE A 212 4.92 17.16 -4.14
CA PHE A 212 6.38 17.23 -4.23
C PHE A 212 7.06 16.13 -3.40
N LEU A 213 6.68 15.99 -2.12
CA LEU A 213 7.23 14.96 -1.24
C LEU A 213 6.95 13.55 -1.77
N TYR A 214 5.73 13.27 -2.24
CA TYR A 214 5.33 11.93 -2.71
C TYR A 214 5.90 11.61 -4.11
N CYS A 215 6.44 12.59 -4.83
CA CYS A 215 7.22 12.35 -6.04
C CYS A 215 8.72 12.21 -5.76
N ASN A 216 9.29 13.07 -4.89
CA ASN A 216 10.73 13.32 -4.85
C ASN A 216 11.41 12.93 -3.52
N VAL A 217 10.64 12.63 -2.46
CA VAL A 217 11.16 12.22 -1.13
C VAL A 217 10.61 10.87 -0.68
N PHE A 218 9.39 10.51 -1.10
CA PHE A 218 8.77 9.20 -0.91
C PHE A 218 8.12 8.72 -2.22
N PRO A 219 8.90 8.44 -3.30
CA PRO A 219 8.36 8.12 -4.63
C PRO A 219 7.26 7.05 -4.59
N THR A 220 6.02 7.48 -4.82
CA THR A 220 4.83 6.62 -4.83
C THR A 220 4.00 6.82 -6.11
N MET A 221 3.26 5.77 -6.49
CA MET A 221 2.27 5.82 -7.56
C MET A 221 0.98 6.53 -7.11
N HIS A 222 0.54 6.27 -5.87
CA HIS A 222 -0.71 6.79 -5.33
C HIS A 222 -0.46 7.90 -4.31
N ILE A 223 -1.23 8.98 -4.44
CA ILE A 223 -1.24 10.08 -3.46
C ILE A 223 -2.32 9.79 -2.44
N SER A 224 -1.93 9.05 -1.39
CA SER A 224 -2.79 8.72 -0.25
C SER A 224 -3.06 9.93 0.64
N ASP A 225 -3.90 9.72 1.66
CA ASP A 225 -3.92 10.53 2.87
C ASP A 225 -2.51 10.70 3.49
N LEU A 226 -2.38 11.72 4.34
CA LEU A 226 -1.13 12.13 4.94
C LEU A 226 -1.03 11.57 6.37
N THR A 227 -0.27 10.48 6.55
CA THR A 227 -0.02 9.90 7.89
C THR A 227 0.68 10.91 8.81
N MET A 228 0.45 10.86 10.13
CA MET A 228 0.99 11.90 11.03
C MET A 228 2.51 12.13 10.88
N PRO A 229 3.40 11.13 10.75
CA PRO A 229 4.82 11.39 10.52
C PRO A 229 5.11 12.20 9.25
N ARG A 230 4.33 11.99 8.18
CA ARG A 230 4.42 12.78 6.94
C ARG A 230 3.76 14.15 7.08
N ALA A 231 2.73 14.28 7.90
CA ALA A 231 2.15 15.58 8.28
C ALA A 231 3.14 16.42 9.10
N THR A 232 3.83 15.85 10.09
CA THR A 232 4.89 16.51 10.87
C THR A 232 6.04 17.00 9.98
N LEU A 233 6.40 16.23 8.95
CA LEU A 233 7.38 16.67 7.94
C LEU A 233 6.85 17.83 7.10
N LEU A 234 5.60 17.77 6.64
CA LEU A 234 4.94 18.83 5.87
C LEU A 234 4.86 20.14 6.69
N TYR A 235 4.46 20.03 7.95
CA TYR A 235 4.45 21.10 8.94
C TYR A 235 5.85 21.68 9.15
N SER A 236 6.87 20.84 9.33
CA SER A 236 8.27 21.28 9.46
C SER A 236 8.77 22.03 8.21
N ILE A 237 8.25 21.69 7.03
CA ILE A 237 8.56 22.42 5.79
C ILE A 237 7.86 23.79 5.80
N MET A 238 6.55 23.80 6.05
CA MET A 238 5.71 25.00 6.00
C MET A 238 5.95 26.01 7.14
N ASN A 239 6.47 25.55 8.29
CA ASN A 239 6.90 26.38 9.43
C ASN A 239 8.42 26.64 9.45
N LYS A 240 9.10 26.42 8.31
CA LYS A 240 10.51 26.79 8.08
C LYS A 240 11.56 26.02 8.91
N THR A 241 11.13 25.14 9.83
CA THR A 241 11.93 24.21 10.62
C THR A 241 12.95 23.43 9.80
N GLY A 242 14.13 23.18 10.39
CA GLY A 242 15.20 22.40 9.74
C GLY A 242 14.81 20.96 9.44
N VAL A 243 15.12 20.50 8.22
CA VAL A 243 14.79 19.15 7.72
C VAL A 243 16.01 18.57 7.00
N ASP A 244 16.54 17.46 7.48
CA ASP A 244 17.63 16.72 6.83
C ASP A 244 17.08 15.75 5.78
N VAL A 245 16.70 16.30 4.63
CA VAL A 245 16.10 15.53 3.53
C VAL A 245 17.01 14.40 3.02
N ALA A 246 18.33 14.55 3.15
CA ALA A 246 19.30 13.54 2.76
C ALA A 246 19.19 12.25 3.61
N THR A 247 19.01 12.38 4.93
CA THR A 247 18.69 11.25 5.81
C THR A 247 17.40 10.56 5.41
N ILE A 248 16.36 11.33 5.09
CA ILE A 248 15.05 10.78 4.70
C ILE A 248 15.18 9.96 3.42
N ILE A 249 15.74 10.53 2.36
CA ILE A 249 15.95 9.83 1.07
C ILE A 249 16.84 8.59 1.25
N SER A 250 17.95 8.71 1.98
CA SER A 250 18.85 7.58 2.27
C SER A 250 18.11 6.42 2.95
N ASN A 251 17.24 6.73 3.91
CA ASN A 251 16.42 5.75 4.61
C ASN A 251 15.35 5.11 3.70
N GLU A 252 14.68 5.88 2.83
CA GLU A 252 13.70 5.31 1.90
C GLU A 252 14.34 4.42 0.83
N ILE A 253 15.51 4.81 0.28
CA ILE A 253 16.29 3.93 -0.61
C ILE A 253 16.64 2.63 0.12
N HIS A 254 17.20 2.72 1.34
CA HIS A 254 17.63 1.55 2.10
C HIS A 254 16.45 0.61 2.48
N ARG A 255 15.26 1.15 2.76
CA ARG A 255 14.04 0.35 2.98
C ARG A 255 13.59 -0.45 1.76
N VAL A 256 13.84 0.05 0.55
CA VAL A 256 13.57 -0.71 -0.69
C VAL A 256 14.66 -1.76 -0.90
N VAL A 257 15.93 -1.41 -0.70
CA VAL A 257 17.08 -2.34 -0.76
C VAL A 257 16.84 -3.60 0.09
N LEU A 258 16.46 -3.41 1.36
CA LEU A 258 16.21 -4.50 2.32
C LEU A 258 14.87 -5.24 2.12
N SER A 259 13.96 -4.73 1.28
CA SER A 259 12.63 -5.36 1.12
C SER A 259 12.71 -6.63 0.28
N THR A 260 12.27 -7.77 0.80
CA THR A 260 12.11 -9.01 0.01
C THR A 260 11.01 -8.84 -1.05
N PRO A 261 11.02 -9.61 -2.15
CA PRO A 261 9.88 -9.67 -3.06
C PRO A 261 8.71 -10.33 -2.31
N SER A 262 7.51 -9.77 -2.41
CA SER A 262 6.31 -10.36 -1.80
C SER A 262 5.82 -11.54 -2.63
N PRO A 263 5.74 -12.78 -2.09
CA PRO A 263 5.15 -13.91 -2.81
C PRO A 263 3.64 -13.75 -3.01
N THR A 264 2.98 -12.99 -2.13
CA THR A 264 1.51 -12.86 -2.05
C THR A 264 0.99 -11.50 -2.55
N GLY A 265 1.85 -10.69 -3.18
CA GLY A 265 1.45 -9.47 -3.89
C GLY A 265 2.06 -8.17 -3.36
N VAL A 266 2.23 -7.22 -4.28
CA VAL A 266 2.72 -5.84 -4.08
C VAL A 266 4.10 -5.72 -3.41
N SER A 267 5.15 -6.06 -4.16
CA SER A 267 6.53 -5.67 -3.81
C SER A 267 6.70 -4.15 -3.79
N LYS A 268 7.52 -3.61 -2.87
CA LYS A 268 7.82 -2.16 -2.83
C LYS A 268 8.49 -1.71 -4.15
N PRO A 269 8.01 -0.61 -4.77
CA PRO A 269 8.56 -0.11 -6.02
C PRO A 269 9.99 0.41 -5.86
N LEU A 270 10.72 0.44 -6.97
CA LEU A 270 12.05 1.03 -7.06
C LEU A 270 11.92 2.54 -7.28
N GLY A 271 12.24 3.34 -6.26
CA GLY A 271 12.15 4.79 -6.31
C GLY A 271 13.41 5.46 -6.87
N PHE A 272 13.39 6.80 -6.89
CA PHE A 272 14.56 7.66 -7.08
C PHE A 272 15.41 7.46 -8.36
N PRO A 273 14.86 7.06 -9.52
CA PRO A 273 15.68 6.81 -10.70
C PRO A 273 16.47 8.04 -11.17
N GLY A 274 15.92 9.25 -11.08
CA GLY A 274 16.62 10.48 -11.46
C GLY A 274 17.76 10.83 -10.50
N LEU A 275 17.54 10.71 -9.19
CA LEU A 275 18.57 10.91 -8.17
C LEU A 275 19.66 9.82 -8.23
N ILE A 276 19.31 8.55 -8.42
CA ILE A 276 20.28 7.44 -8.56
C ILE A 276 21.15 7.64 -9.81
N MET A 277 20.57 8.00 -10.95
CA MET A 277 21.34 8.31 -12.15
C MET A 277 22.30 9.50 -11.93
N GLY A 278 21.85 10.51 -11.19
CA GLY A 278 22.68 11.64 -10.79
C GLY A 278 23.86 11.24 -9.89
N LEU A 279 23.62 10.37 -8.88
CA LEU A 279 24.68 9.80 -8.04
C LEU A 279 25.67 8.97 -8.85
N CYS A 280 25.19 8.12 -9.78
CA CYS A 280 26.05 7.37 -10.69
C CYS A 280 26.94 8.28 -11.54
N ARG A 281 26.39 9.36 -12.12
CA ARG A 281 27.16 10.36 -12.87
C ARG A 281 28.19 11.07 -11.99
N ALA A 282 27.82 11.48 -10.78
CA ALA A 282 28.72 12.15 -9.83
C ALA A 282 29.88 11.23 -9.40
N ALA A 283 29.61 9.94 -9.21
CA ALA A 283 30.62 8.91 -8.94
C ALA A 283 31.48 8.54 -10.16
N ARG A 284 31.17 9.06 -11.35
CA ARG A 284 31.81 8.73 -12.65
C ARG A 284 31.57 7.29 -13.15
N ALA A 285 30.49 6.65 -12.72
CA ALA A 285 30.09 5.35 -13.23
C ALA A 285 29.71 5.43 -14.73
N THR A 286 30.04 4.40 -15.51
CA THR A 286 29.75 4.35 -16.94
C THR A 286 28.24 4.24 -17.20
N VAL A 287 27.63 5.37 -17.56
CA VAL A 287 26.21 5.47 -17.93
C VAL A 287 26.05 5.44 -19.47
N PRO A 288 25.17 4.60 -20.04
CA PRO A 288 24.88 4.61 -21.47
C PRO A 288 24.49 6.00 -22.00
N SER A 289 25.04 6.39 -23.15
CA SER A 289 24.74 7.66 -23.82
C SER A 289 23.26 7.78 -24.22
N HIS A 290 22.67 6.69 -24.72
CA HIS A 290 21.27 6.63 -25.15
C HIS A 290 20.37 6.09 -24.03
N LEU A 291 19.87 6.99 -23.18
CA LEU A 291 18.85 6.68 -22.19
C LEU A 291 17.45 6.78 -22.82
N SER A 292 16.71 5.67 -22.81
CA SER A 292 15.40 5.52 -23.45
C SER A 292 14.21 5.93 -22.58
N LYS A 293 14.32 5.83 -21.25
CA LYS A 293 13.23 6.18 -20.32
C LYS A 293 13.39 7.60 -19.78
N THR A 294 12.26 8.28 -19.62
CA THR A 294 12.15 9.65 -19.10
C THR A 294 11.30 9.63 -17.82
N ILE A 295 11.64 10.48 -16.84
CA ILE A 295 10.86 10.60 -15.60
C ILE A 295 9.45 11.18 -15.84
N ARG A 296 8.56 11.12 -14.83
CA ARG A 296 7.18 11.64 -14.94
C ARG A 296 7.17 13.13 -15.34
N PRO A 297 6.12 13.61 -16.05
CA PRO A 297 5.97 15.03 -16.39
C PRO A 297 6.13 15.97 -15.19
N PRO A 298 6.59 17.21 -15.39
CA PRO A 298 6.94 18.11 -14.29
C PRO A 298 5.72 18.52 -13.45
N ILE A 299 6.00 18.95 -12.22
CA ILE A 299 5.11 19.76 -11.39
C ILE A 299 5.20 21.19 -11.93
N ASN A 300 4.22 21.56 -12.75
CA ASN A 300 4.03 22.90 -13.32
C ASN A 300 2.67 23.49 -12.92
N ALA A 301 2.35 24.71 -13.32
CA ALA A 301 1.07 25.35 -12.97
C ALA A 301 -0.17 24.55 -13.40
N SER A 302 -0.12 23.86 -14.55
CA SER A 302 -1.20 22.98 -15.01
C SER A 302 -1.36 21.76 -14.08
N TYR A 303 -0.26 21.11 -13.71
CA TYR A 303 -0.25 20.02 -12.73
C TYR A 303 -0.80 20.47 -11.37
N ILE A 304 -0.42 21.65 -10.88
CA ILE A 304 -0.93 22.23 -9.63
C ILE A 304 -2.43 22.55 -9.74
N LYS A 305 -2.88 23.16 -10.85
CA LYS A 305 -4.30 23.45 -11.12
C LYS A 305 -5.17 22.19 -11.08
N THR A 306 -4.69 21.09 -11.67
CA THR A 306 -5.42 19.81 -11.75
C THR A 306 -5.35 19.01 -10.44
N HIS A 307 -4.18 18.92 -9.80
CA HIS A 307 -3.97 17.99 -8.68
C HIS A 307 -3.93 18.64 -7.30
N CYS A 308 -3.90 19.97 -7.17
CA CYS A 308 -3.78 20.64 -5.87
C CYS A 308 -4.96 21.54 -5.49
N LYS A 309 -5.82 21.93 -6.43
CA LYS A 309 -7.01 22.75 -6.13
C LYS A 309 -8.04 22.01 -5.26
N ASN A 310 -8.55 22.70 -4.25
CA ASN A 310 -9.70 22.28 -3.44
C ASN A 310 -10.99 22.87 -4.01
N ALA A 311 -12.02 22.03 -4.23
CA ALA A 311 -13.34 22.51 -4.66
C ALA A 311 -13.99 23.43 -3.62
N GLN A 312 -13.75 23.19 -2.33
CA GLN A 312 -14.31 23.98 -1.21
C GLN A 312 -13.62 25.33 -0.96
N GLN A 313 -12.59 25.72 -1.73
CA GLN A 313 -12.01 27.07 -1.65
C GLN A 313 -12.70 28.10 -2.57
N GLY A 314 -13.77 27.72 -3.28
CA GLY A 314 -14.45 28.57 -4.26
C GLY A 314 -15.67 29.35 -3.75
N SER A 315 -16.12 29.15 -2.51
CA SER A 315 -17.36 29.73 -1.98
C SER A 315 -17.14 31.07 -1.27
N THR A 316 -16.58 32.04 -1.97
CA THR A 316 -16.69 33.47 -1.61
C THR A 316 -16.58 34.33 -2.86
N SER A 317 -17.63 35.13 -3.11
CA SER A 317 -17.67 36.25 -4.07
C SER A 317 -17.69 35.93 -5.57
N GLN A 318 -18.87 35.58 -6.11
CA GLN A 318 -19.60 36.41 -7.09
C GLN A 318 -21.01 35.87 -7.40
N PRO A 319 -22.02 36.73 -7.65
CA PRO A 319 -23.36 36.29 -8.05
C PRO A 319 -23.41 35.97 -9.56
N GLY A 320 -23.28 34.70 -9.92
CA GLY A 320 -23.45 34.20 -11.29
C GLY A 320 -24.84 33.60 -11.49
N SER A 321 -25.55 34.01 -12.54
CA SER A 321 -26.93 33.62 -12.85
C SER A 321 -27.22 32.12 -12.69
N GLN A 322 -28.30 31.80 -11.97
CA GLN A 322 -28.94 30.50 -12.07
C GLN A 322 -29.39 30.25 -13.51
N ARG A 323 -28.81 29.25 -14.17
CA ARG A 323 -29.51 28.52 -15.24
C ARG A 323 -30.00 27.21 -14.64
N HIS A 324 -31.31 27.02 -14.66
CA HIS A 324 -31.93 25.73 -14.37
C HIS A 324 -31.35 24.66 -15.30
N GLY A 325 -30.77 23.61 -14.71
CA GLY A 325 -30.46 22.35 -15.36
C GLY A 325 -31.19 21.26 -14.58
N GLN A 326 -32.08 20.54 -15.26
CA GLN A 326 -33.00 19.59 -14.63
C GLN A 326 -32.26 18.49 -13.86
N ALA A 327 -32.77 18.14 -12.68
CA ALA A 327 -32.27 17.02 -11.91
C ALA A 327 -32.68 15.70 -12.59
N SER A 328 -31.70 14.95 -13.11
CA SER A 328 -31.91 13.55 -13.50
C SER A 328 -31.67 12.65 -12.27
N SER A 329 -32.75 12.33 -11.56
CA SER A 329 -32.75 11.35 -10.47
C SER A 329 -32.57 9.93 -11.02
N SER A 330 -31.38 9.34 -10.86
CA SER A 330 -31.15 7.93 -11.26
C SER A 330 -30.03 7.20 -10.49
N SER A 331 -29.07 7.90 -9.87
CA SER A 331 -27.84 7.27 -9.36
C SER A 331 -27.77 6.94 -7.86
N GLN A 332 -28.73 7.37 -7.03
CA GLN A 332 -28.66 7.18 -5.57
C GLN A 332 -28.85 5.72 -5.10
N VAL A 333 -29.60 4.91 -5.86
CA VAL A 333 -29.88 3.50 -5.48
C VAL A 333 -28.64 2.61 -5.64
N ALA A 334 -27.75 2.92 -6.59
CA ALA A 334 -26.54 2.13 -6.83
C ALA A 334 -25.50 2.26 -5.69
N SER A 335 -25.52 3.35 -4.93
CA SER A 335 -24.57 3.56 -3.83
C SER A 335 -24.87 2.78 -2.55
N SER A 336 -26.13 2.50 -2.21
CA SER A 336 -26.47 1.74 -0.99
C SER A 336 -26.14 0.26 -1.15
N ALA A 337 -26.52 -0.34 -2.28
CA ALA A 337 -26.24 -1.75 -2.57
C ALA A 337 -24.73 -2.07 -2.60
N PHE A 338 -23.91 -1.16 -3.14
CA PHE A 338 -22.45 -1.31 -3.11
C PHE A 338 -21.88 -1.26 -1.69
N LEU A 339 -22.37 -0.35 -0.84
CA LEU A 339 -21.93 -0.27 0.56
C LEU A 339 -22.37 -1.50 1.36
N ALA A 340 -23.61 -1.96 1.20
CA ALA A 340 -24.11 -3.18 1.83
C ALA A 340 -23.28 -4.42 1.44
N ALA A 341 -23.00 -4.61 0.15
CA ALA A 341 -22.14 -5.68 -0.34
C ALA A 341 -20.70 -5.58 0.20
N HIS A 342 -20.18 -4.37 0.39
CA HIS A 342 -18.84 -4.15 0.94
C HIS A 342 -18.76 -4.48 2.44
N PHE A 343 -19.76 -4.10 3.25
CA PHE A 343 -19.81 -4.47 4.67
C PHE A 343 -19.99 -5.97 4.85
N HIS A 344 -20.92 -6.59 4.12
CA HIS A 344 -21.12 -8.04 4.13
C HIS A 344 -19.86 -8.83 3.72
N HIS A 345 -19.08 -8.31 2.76
CA HIS A 345 -17.78 -8.91 2.40
C HIS A 345 -16.75 -8.83 3.55
N ILE A 346 -16.71 -7.71 4.28
CA ILE A 346 -15.81 -7.54 5.45
C ILE A 346 -16.23 -8.49 6.59
N GLU A 347 -17.53 -8.64 6.85
CA GLU A 347 -18.07 -9.59 7.83
C GLU A 347 -17.68 -11.03 7.50
N GLN A 348 -17.93 -11.46 6.26
CA GLN A 348 -17.51 -12.78 5.77
C GLN A 348 -16.00 -13.01 5.89
N GLN A 349 -15.18 -11.99 5.57
CA GLN A 349 -13.72 -12.09 5.70
C GLN A 349 -13.29 -12.23 7.17
N ASN A 350 -13.92 -11.49 8.08
CA ASN A 350 -13.64 -11.58 9.52
C ASN A 350 -14.04 -12.94 10.10
N LEU A 351 -15.21 -13.46 9.73
CA LEU A 351 -15.67 -14.79 10.11
C LEU A 351 -14.71 -15.89 9.62
N ALA A 352 -14.29 -15.83 8.34
CA ALA A 352 -13.33 -16.78 7.78
C ALA A 352 -11.98 -16.74 8.52
N ASN A 353 -11.48 -15.56 8.86
CA ASN A 353 -10.26 -15.39 9.65
C ASN A 353 -10.40 -15.97 11.07
N HIS A 354 -11.55 -15.75 11.73
CA HIS A 354 -11.83 -16.31 13.06
C HIS A 354 -11.87 -17.85 13.02
N LEU A 355 -12.60 -18.45 12.08
CA LEU A 355 -12.68 -19.90 11.91
C LEU A 355 -11.31 -20.54 11.63
N ALA A 356 -10.48 -19.89 10.81
CA ALA A 356 -9.10 -20.34 10.56
C ALA A 356 -8.24 -20.32 11.85
N LEU A 357 -8.36 -19.27 12.67
CA LEU A 357 -7.66 -19.17 13.96
C LEU A 357 -8.13 -20.23 14.97
N MET A 358 -9.44 -20.51 15.04
CA MET A 358 -9.98 -21.58 15.87
C MET A 358 -9.46 -22.96 15.40
N SER A 359 -9.47 -23.22 14.10
CA SER A 359 -8.94 -24.47 13.53
C SER A 359 -7.46 -24.69 13.86
N ILE A 360 -6.63 -23.64 13.75
CA ILE A 360 -5.20 -23.69 14.13
C ILE A 360 -5.04 -23.96 15.63
N ASN A 361 -5.84 -23.32 16.49
CA ASN A 361 -5.78 -23.54 17.94
C ASN A 361 -6.09 -25.01 18.30
N THR A 362 -7.19 -25.55 17.80
CA THR A 362 -7.61 -26.95 18.00
C THR A 362 -6.57 -27.93 17.45
N SER A 363 -5.99 -27.66 16.28
CA SER A 363 -4.95 -28.52 15.67
C SER A 363 -3.67 -28.55 16.53
N LEU A 364 -3.25 -27.39 17.06
CA LEU A 364 -2.08 -27.29 17.94
C LEU A 364 -2.33 -28.01 19.28
N TYR A 365 -3.53 -27.87 19.85
CA TYR A 365 -3.93 -28.57 21.07
C TYR A 365 -3.85 -30.10 20.90
N HIS A 366 -4.41 -30.65 19.82
CA HIS A 366 -4.34 -32.09 19.54
C HIS A 366 -2.92 -32.59 19.25
N ALA A 367 -2.14 -31.86 18.43
CA ALA A 367 -0.75 -32.21 18.17
C ALA A 367 0.08 -32.24 19.46
N HIS A 368 -0.13 -31.25 20.33
CA HIS A 368 0.52 -31.17 21.63
C HIS A 368 0.09 -32.32 22.56
N GLN A 369 -1.20 -32.69 22.61
CA GLN A 369 -1.66 -33.85 23.38
C GLN A 369 -1.00 -35.17 22.94
N GLN A 370 -0.77 -35.38 21.65
CA GLN A 370 -0.16 -36.61 21.15
C GLN A 370 1.37 -36.67 21.31
N GLN A 371 2.05 -35.52 21.39
CA GLN A 371 3.51 -35.48 21.52
C GLN A 371 4.04 -35.68 22.95
N PHE A 372 3.21 -35.53 23.99
CA PHE A 372 3.64 -35.56 25.39
C PHE A 372 2.90 -36.61 26.24
N TYR A 373 3.22 -37.89 26.05
CA TYR A 373 2.93 -38.95 27.02
C TYR A 373 3.74 -38.73 28.32
N GLY A 374 3.17 -37.96 29.25
CA GLY A 374 3.81 -37.58 30.51
C GLY A 374 3.43 -36.18 31.02
N GLY A 375 2.81 -35.35 30.18
CA GLY A 375 2.36 -34.01 30.54
C GLY A 375 3.40 -32.91 30.29
N PRO A 376 2.98 -31.69 29.88
CA PRO A 376 3.89 -30.60 29.56
C PRO A 376 4.29 -29.75 30.77
N LEU A 377 5.39 -28.99 30.61
CA LEU A 377 5.80 -27.89 31.50
C LEU A 377 4.88 -26.65 31.41
N PHE A 378 3.97 -26.60 30.43
CA PHE A 378 3.04 -25.49 30.21
C PHE A 378 1.64 -26.03 29.92
N GLN A 379 0.67 -25.62 30.74
CA GLN A 379 -0.72 -26.06 30.60
C GLN A 379 -1.43 -25.24 29.53
N TRP A 380 -1.56 -25.79 28.33
CA TRP A 380 -2.40 -25.20 27.28
C TRP A 380 -3.87 -25.17 27.74
N PRO A 381 -4.60 -24.06 27.53
CA PRO A 381 -6.04 -24.04 27.75
C PRO A 381 -6.73 -25.04 26.81
N SER A 382 -7.83 -25.64 27.25
CA SER A 382 -8.66 -26.45 26.37
C SER A 382 -9.32 -25.55 25.30
N PRO A 383 -9.77 -26.10 24.15
CA PRO A 383 -10.47 -25.32 23.13
C PRO A 383 -11.67 -24.54 23.70
N GLU A 384 -12.42 -25.12 24.63
CA GLU A 384 -13.56 -24.49 25.29
C GLU A 384 -13.12 -23.34 26.21
N THR A 385 -12.02 -23.54 26.96
CA THR A 385 -11.42 -22.51 27.83
C THR A 385 -10.91 -21.34 26.99
N PHE A 386 -10.29 -21.62 25.84
CA PHE A 386 -9.79 -20.61 24.91
C PHE A 386 -10.94 -19.81 24.28
N GLN A 387 -12.03 -20.48 23.85
CA GLN A 387 -13.23 -19.81 23.34
C GLN A 387 -13.92 -18.93 24.39
N GLN A 388 -13.97 -19.35 25.66
CA GLN A 388 -14.51 -18.54 26.75
C GLN A 388 -13.62 -17.31 27.07
N GLN A 389 -12.30 -17.44 26.96
CA GLN A 389 -11.37 -16.33 27.22
C GLN A 389 -11.32 -15.30 26.07
N PHE A 390 -11.54 -15.75 24.83
CA PHE A 390 -11.46 -14.93 23.62
C PHE A 390 -12.78 -14.97 22.83
N GLN A 391 -13.90 -14.74 23.53
CA GLN A 391 -15.22 -14.67 22.90
C GLN A 391 -15.22 -13.68 21.74
N TRP A 392 -15.56 -14.16 20.56
CA TRP A 392 -15.87 -13.31 19.41
C TRP A 392 -17.14 -12.51 19.74
N PRO A 393 -17.22 -11.21 19.42
CA PRO A 393 -18.49 -10.49 19.48
C PRO A 393 -19.48 -11.20 18.56
N GLY A 394 -20.60 -11.67 19.11
CA GLY A 394 -21.60 -12.43 18.35
C GLY A 394 -22.08 -11.67 17.10
N ASP A 395 -22.61 -12.42 16.12
CA ASP A 395 -22.96 -11.91 14.80
C ASP A 395 -23.91 -10.70 14.85
N SER A 396 -23.32 -9.52 14.69
CA SER A 396 -23.93 -8.18 14.71
C SER A 396 -24.68 -7.77 15.99
N PRO A 397 -24.72 -6.45 16.30
CA PRO A 397 -25.69 -5.96 17.27
C PRO A 397 -27.09 -6.16 16.72
N ASN A 398 -27.83 -7.10 17.30
CA ASN A 398 -29.26 -7.23 17.06
C ASN A 398 -29.94 -5.99 17.66
N PHE A 399 -30.16 -4.97 16.83
CA PHE A 399 -31.02 -3.85 17.21
C PHE A 399 -32.44 -4.42 17.37
N PRO A 400 -33.03 -4.42 18.58
CA PRO A 400 -34.42 -4.81 18.72
C PRO A 400 -35.25 -3.85 17.87
N GLY A 401 -35.98 -4.40 16.91
CA GLY A 401 -36.83 -3.62 16.04
C GLY A 401 -37.87 -2.87 16.88
N GLU A 402 -38.15 -1.64 16.47
CA GLU A 402 -39.44 -1.04 16.75
C GLU A 402 -40.49 -1.98 16.15
N GLU A 403 -41.30 -2.60 17.00
CA GLU A 403 -42.49 -3.30 16.55
C GLU A 403 -43.44 -2.23 15.98
N GLU A 404 -43.49 -2.11 14.65
CA GLU A 404 -44.50 -1.31 13.95
C GLU A 404 -45.88 -1.91 14.27
N GLN A 405 -46.47 -1.43 15.36
CA GLN A 405 -47.89 -1.58 15.64
C GLN A 405 -48.64 -0.83 14.56
N PHE A 406 -49.15 -1.57 13.57
CA PHE A 406 -50.17 -1.08 12.64
C PHE A 406 -51.47 -0.83 13.43
N GLU A 407 -51.55 0.31 14.11
CA GLU A 407 -52.84 0.90 14.43
C GLU A 407 -53.46 1.39 13.13
N GLN A 408 -54.56 0.74 12.73
CA GLN A 408 -55.41 1.22 11.65
C GLN A 408 -56.22 2.41 12.17
N GLU A 409 -55.72 3.63 11.98
CA GLU A 409 -56.57 4.81 12.01
C GLU A 409 -57.48 4.78 10.77
N GLU A 410 -58.77 4.49 10.98
CA GLU A 410 -59.82 4.77 10.00
C GLU A 410 -59.95 6.29 9.85
N GLU A 411 -59.27 6.88 8.85
CA GLU A 411 -59.60 8.23 8.40
C GLU A 411 -61.01 8.21 7.80
N ALA A 412 -61.97 8.72 8.56
CA ALA A 412 -63.34 8.93 8.11
C ALA A 412 -63.36 10.01 7.02
N GLU A 413 -63.74 9.61 5.80
CA GLU A 413 -64.06 10.53 4.70
C GLU A 413 -65.28 11.40 5.08
N ASN A 414 -65.01 12.62 5.56
CA ASN A 414 -66.02 13.68 5.58
C ASN A 414 -66.07 14.35 4.20
N GLU A 415 -66.90 13.81 3.30
CA GLU A 415 -67.44 14.59 2.20
C GLU A 415 -68.39 15.67 2.78
N ASP A 416 -67.98 16.94 2.74
CA ASP A 416 -68.93 18.06 2.72
C ASP A 416 -68.61 18.93 1.50
N GLY A 417 -69.56 18.94 0.57
CA GLY A 417 -69.36 19.35 -0.81
C GLY A 417 -70.63 19.86 -1.51
N GLY A 418 -71.59 20.40 -0.76
CA GLY A 418 -72.53 21.43 -1.23
C GLY A 418 -73.73 21.05 -2.10
N GLU A 419 -74.82 21.80 -1.86
CA GLU A 419 -75.95 22.15 -2.76
C GLU A 419 -76.98 21.05 -3.13
N ASP A 420 -78.16 21.06 -2.49
CA ASP A 420 -79.42 21.67 -3.01
C ASP A 420 -80.71 21.20 -2.27
N ASP A 421 -81.67 22.14 -2.16
CA ASP A 421 -83.08 22.08 -1.67
C ASP A 421 -83.43 21.56 -0.24
#